data_AF-A0A1H8WPW3-F1
#
_entry.id   AF-A0A1H8WPW3-F1
#
_cell.length_a   1.000
_cell.length_b   1.000
_cell.length_c   1.000
_cell.angle_alpha   90.00
_cell.angle_beta   90.00
_cell.angle_gamma   90.00
#
_symmetry.space_group_name_H-M   'P 1'
#
loop_
_entity.id
_entity.type
_entity.pdbx_description
1 polymer ?
#
loop_
_entity_poly.entity_id
_entity_poly.type
_entity_poly.pdbx_seq_one_letter_code
_entity_poly.pdbx_strand_id
1 'polypeptide(L)'
;MFSPAAPVWLREIPAVILLDRVWLQNVQIVSVDDESGTKDDTDQLRPQTTRVVWPTSSEGIPPSLLMIASPYDPETHYAKKRSTTWIGDKVHLTETCDADRPRLITHVATTLAPIADRDALGSIHADLAAHDLLPDTHLVDAGYVDADLLLASTRDHAVTLLGPSPQDT
;
A
#
# COMPACT_ATOMS: atom_id res chain seq x y z
N MET A 1 -11.92 -2.18 21.80
CA MET A 1 -13.30 -1.96 22.30
C MET A 1 -13.25 -1.31 23.69
N PHE A 2 -13.77 -0.09 23.83
CA PHE A 2 -13.75 0.66 25.09
C PHE A 2 -14.85 0.18 26.04
N SER A 3 -14.54 0.14 27.34
CA SER A 3 -15.56 -0.04 28.38
C SER A 3 -16.61 1.08 28.30
N PRO A 4 -17.89 0.79 28.59
CA PRO A 4 -18.92 1.83 28.72
C PRO A 4 -18.58 2.90 29.77
N ALA A 5 -17.74 2.56 30.76
CA ALA A 5 -17.26 3.49 31.78
C ALA A 5 -16.05 4.34 31.35
N ALA A 6 -15.48 4.08 30.16
CA ALA A 6 -14.35 4.85 29.66
C ALA A 6 -14.79 6.29 29.31
N PRO A 7 -14.08 7.34 29.79
CA PRO A 7 -14.37 8.71 29.44
C PRO A 7 -14.38 8.93 27.91
N VAL A 8 -15.32 9.74 27.43
CA VAL A 8 -15.52 9.96 25.97
C VAL A 8 -14.27 10.56 25.32
N TRP A 9 -13.63 11.54 25.96
CA TRP A 9 -12.44 12.23 25.45
C TRP A 9 -11.28 11.28 25.11
N LEU A 10 -11.18 10.13 25.80
CA LEU A 10 -10.12 9.15 25.54
C LEU A 10 -10.22 8.57 24.11
N ARG A 11 -11.44 8.46 23.58
CA ARG A 11 -11.72 7.93 22.23
C ARG A 11 -11.41 8.95 21.14
N GLU A 12 -11.18 10.21 21.50
CA GLU A 12 -10.90 11.31 20.58
C GLU A 12 -9.40 11.53 20.39
N ILE A 13 -8.56 10.90 21.21
CA ILE A 13 -7.10 11.01 21.10
C ILE A 13 -6.64 10.30 19.83
N PRO A 14 -5.92 10.97 18.91
CA PRO A 14 -5.48 10.37 17.65
C PRO A 14 -4.69 9.07 17.83
N ALA A 15 -3.78 9.02 18.81
CA ALA A 15 -3.00 7.82 19.11
C ALA A 15 -3.87 6.64 19.57
N VAL A 16 -4.96 6.91 20.28
CA VAL A 16 -5.91 5.90 20.76
C VAL A 16 -6.78 5.38 19.61
N ILE A 17 -7.24 6.27 18.72
CA ILE A 17 -7.94 5.90 17.49
C ILE A 17 -7.05 5.04 16.59
N LEU A 18 -5.78 5.44 16.43
CA LEU A 18 -4.81 4.69 15.63
C LEU A 18 -4.54 3.31 16.21
N LEU A 19 -4.34 3.23 17.53
CA LEU A 19 -4.16 1.97 18.22
C LEU A 19 -5.36 1.04 18.03
N ASP A 20 -6.60 1.55 18.16
CA ASP A 20 -7.82 0.75 17.93
C ASP A 20 -7.87 0.20 16.50
N ARG A 21 -7.52 1.00 15.49
CA ARG A 21 -7.41 0.53 14.09
C ARG A 21 -6.35 -0.57 13.92
N VAL A 22 -5.15 -0.38 14.48
CA VAL A 22 -4.07 -1.38 14.41
C VAL A 22 -4.50 -2.69 15.06
N TRP A 23 -5.17 -2.63 16.21
CA TRP A 23 -5.71 -3.83 16.87
C TRP A 23 -6.75 -4.54 16.01
N LEU A 24 -7.70 -3.81 15.43
CA LEU A 24 -8.73 -4.39 14.54
C LEU A 24 -8.13 -5.03 13.28
N GLN A 25 -7.03 -4.48 12.75
CA GLN A 25 -6.37 -5.02 11.56
C GLN A 25 -5.55 -6.28 11.83
N ASN A 26 -5.02 -6.44 13.05
CA ASN A 26 -4.03 -7.47 13.34
C ASN A 26 -4.52 -8.56 14.31
N VAL A 27 -5.68 -8.41 14.93
CA VAL A 27 -6.15 -9.34 15.95
C VAL A 27 -7.57 -9.81 15.68
N GLN A 28 -7.76 -11.13 15.80
CA GLN A 28 -9.05 -11.77 15.82
C GLN A 28 -9.34 -12.37 17.18
N ILE A 29 -10.62 -12.36 17.56
CA ILE A 29 -11.11 -12.92 18.81
C ILE A 29 -11.91 -14.17 18.46
N VAL A 30 -11.47 -15.33 18.96
CA VAL A 30 -12.10 -16.64 18.70
C VAL A 30 -12.61 -17.28 19.99
N SER A 31 -13.77 -17.91 19.93
CA SER A 31 -14.29 -18.75 21.01
C SER A 31 -13.62 -20.12 20.96
N VAL A 32 -13.09 -20.58 22.09
CA VAL A 32 -12.47 -21.89 22.26
C VAL A 32 -13.24 -22.65 23.33
N ASP A 33 -13.51 -23.93 23.08
CA ASP A 33 -14.08 -24.81 24.09
C ASP A 33 -12.99 -25.18 25.09
N ASP A 34 -13.30 -25.09 26.39
CA ASP A 34 -12.38 -25.57 27.44
C ASP A 34 -12.18 -27.09 27.32
N GLU A 35 -10.99 -27.51 26.86
CA GLU A 35 -10.60 -28.92 26.76
C GLU A 35 -10.26 -29.55 28.12
N SER A 36 -10.20 -28.77 29.20
CA SER A 36 -9.81 -29.21 30.55
C SER A 36 -10.93 -29.87 31.37
N GLY A 37 -12.13 -30.04 30.80
CA GLY A 37 -13.26 -30.67 31.48
C GLY A 37 -13.23 -32.19 31.44
N THR A 38 -13.06 -32.83 32.60
CA THR A 38 -13.37 -34.25 32.83
C THR A 38 -14.77 -34.58 32.28
N LYS A 39 -14.91 -35.70 31.57
CA LYS A 39 -16.12 -36.15 30.84
C LYS A 39 -17.35 -36.49 31.70
N ASP A 40 -17.45 -35.98 32.92
CA ASP A 40 -18.61 -36.15 33.79
C ASP A 40 -19.23 -34.78 34.05
N ASP A 41 -20.17 -34.36 33.21
CA ASP A 41 -21.56 -34.17 33.61
C ASP A 41 -22.40 -33.68 32.42
N THR A 42 -23.66 -34.05 32.42
CA THR A 42 -24.62 -33.81 31.34
C THR A 42 -25.28 -32.44 31.56
N ASP A 43 -25.42 -31.65 30.49
CA ASP A 43 -26.33 -30.48 30.42
C ASP A 43 -25.92 -29.18 31.16
N GLN A 44 -24.63 -28.83 31.16
CA GLN A 44 -24.20 -27.45 31.41
C GLN A 44 -23.44 -26.93 30.18
N LEU A 45 -23.90 -25.80 29.62
CA LEU A 45 -23.19 -25.06 28.57
C LEU A 45 -21.74 -24.84 29.04
N ARG A 46 -20.78 -25.49 28.35
CA ARG A 46 -19.35 -25.31 28.64
C ARG A 46 -19.01 -23.82 28.58
N PRO A 47 -18.28 -23.27 29.56
CA PRO A 47 -17.81 -21.89 29.46
C PRO A 47 -16.91 -21.79 28.22
N GLN A 48 -17.34 -21.00 27.24
CA GLN A 48 -16.52 -20.68 26.08
C GLN A 48 -15.46 -19.68 26.54
N THR A 49 -14.19 -20.09 26.53
CA THR A 49 -13.09 -19.17 26.78
C THR A 49 -12.75 -18.45 25.48
N THR A 50 -12.54 -17.14 25.58
CA THR A 50 -12.23 -16.31 24.42
C THR A 50 -10.72 -16.17 24.28
N ARG A 51 -10.16 -16.45 23.10
CA ARG A 51 -8.73 -16.30 22.81
C ARG A 51 -8.47 -15.23 21.76
N VAL A 52 -7.44 -14.44 22.00
CA VAL A 52 -6.88 -13.47 21.04
C VAL A 52 -5.86 -14.18 20.16
N VAL A 53 -6.05 -14.13 18.84
CA VAL A 53 -5.17 -14.76 17.85
C VAL A 53 -4.81 -13.76 16.74
N TRP A 54 -3.64 -13.96 16.12
CA TRP A 54 -3.26 -13.23 14.91
C TRP A 54 -3.89 -13.93 13.69
N PRO A 55 -4.54 -13.20 12.77
CA PRO A 55 -5.09 -13.78 11.55
C PRO A 55 -3.96 -14.31 10.66
N THR A 56 -4.20 -15.47 10.06
CA THR A 56 -3.37 -16.04 9.01
C THR A 56 -3.70 -15.43 7.65
N SER A 57 -2.83 -15.62 6.66
CA SER A 57 -3.07 -15.15 5.28
C SER A 57 -4.38 -15.68 4.67
N SER A 58 -4.84 -16.86 5.10
CA SER A 58 -6.12 -17.46 4.70
C SER A 58 -7.35 -16.85 5.40
N GLU A 59 -7.17 -16.25 6.57
CA GLU A 59 -8.24 -15.63 7.37
C GLU A 59 -8.46 -14.15 7.02
N GLY A 60 -7.62 -13.61 6.13
CA GLY A 60 -7.72 -12.26 5.57
C GLY A 60 -6.75 -11.29 6.23
N ILE A 61 -5.76 -10.85 5.46
CA ILE A 61 -4.92 -9.70 5.81
C ILE A 61 -5.41 -8.53 4.94
N PRO A 62 -5.62 -7.32 5.51
CA PRO A 62 -6.02 -6.17 4.71
C PRO A 62 -5.04 -5.92 3.55
N PRO A 63 -5.52 -5.46 2.38
CA PRO A 63 -4.64 -4.99 1.31
C PRO A 63 -3.63 -3.99 1.86
N SER A 64 -2.38 -4.01 1.35
CA SER A 64 -1.30 -3.19 1.91
C SER A 64 -1.59 -1.69 1.94
N LEU A 65 -2.41 -1.19 1.00
CA LEU A 65 -2.87 0.21 0.96
C LEU A 65 -3.83 0.59 2.11
N LEU A 66 -4.44 -0.40 2.77
CA LEU A 66 -5.34 -0.20 3.91
C LEU A 66 -4.67 -0.56 5.24
N MET A 67 -3.61 -1.35 5.20
CA MET A 67 -2.90 -1.81 6.39
C MET A 67 -1.99 -0.71 6.93
N ILE A 68 -2.10 -0.42 8.23
CA ILE A 68 -1.19 0.48 8.93
C ILE A 68 0.09 -0.31 9.23
N ALA A 69 1.17 0.04 8.55
CA ALA A 69 2.46 -0.64 8.70
C ALA A 69 3.31 -0.09 9.85
N SER A 70 3.08 1.19 10.22
CA SER A 70 3.79 1.86 11.32
C SER A 70 2.83 2.72 12.14
N PRO A 71 2.83 2.59 13.49
CA PRO A 71 2.03 3.48 14.35
C PRO A 71 2.61 4.89 14.47
N TYR A 72 3.85 5.10 14.02
CA TYR A 72 4.51 6.41 14.03
C TYR A 72 4.30 7.18 12.73
N ASP A 73 4.00 6.46 11.64
CA ASP A 73 3.75 7.02 10.32
C ASP A 73 2.66 6.19 9.61
N PRO A 74 1.37 6.45 9.91
CA PRO A 74 0.26 5.62 9.46
C PRO A 74 -0.02 5.73 7.96
N GLU A 75 0.55 6.73 7.29
CA GLU A 75 0.43 6.93 5.85
C GLU A 75 1.47 6.12 5.07
N THR A 76 2.49 5.57 5.76
CA THR A 76 3.46 4.68 5.11
C THR A 76 2.94 3.26 5.02
N HIS A 77 3.11 2.66 3.84
CA HIS A 77 2.57 1.35 3.55
C HIS A 77 3.68 0.36 3.24
N TYR A 78 3.41 -0.91 3.58
CA TYR A 78 4.25 -2.01 3.15
C TYR A 78 4.19 -2.16 1.63
N ALA A 79 5.34 -2.33 1.00
CA ALA A 79 5.43 -2.69 -0.39
C ALA A 79 6.50 -3.74 -0.64
N LYS A 80 6.35 -4.43 -1.76
CA LYS A 80 7.31 -5.42 -2.26
C LYS A 80 7.50 -5.24 -3.77
N LYS A 81 8.74 -5.09 -4.21
CA LYS A 81 9.14 -5.10 -5.62
C LYS A 81 10.23 -6.14 -5.78
N ARG A 82 9.91 -7.23 -6.50
CA ARG A 82 10.78 -8.41 -6.64
C ARG A 82 11.14 -8.99 -5.26
N SER A 83 12.42 -9.03 -4.91
CA SER A 83 12.92 -9.52 -3.61
C SER A 83 13.00 -8.44 -2.53
N THR A 84 12.83 -7.16 -2.89
CA THR A 84 12.96 -6.04 -1.96
C THR A 84 11.61 -5.72 -1.33
N THR A 85 11.60 -5.56 -0.02
CA THR A 85 10.43 -5.14 0.77
C THR A 85 10.77 -3.91 1.59
N TRP A 86 9.83 -2.99 1.74
CA TRP A 86 10.01 -1.79 2.55
C TRP A 86 8.67 -1.30 3.11
N ILE A 87 8.74 -0.41 4.10
CA ILE A 87 7.61 0.38 4.59
C ILE A 87 7.97 1.82 4.29
N GLY A 88 7.13 2.51 3.52
CA GLY A 88 7.40 3.88 3.11
C GLY A 88 6.71 4.23 1.81
N ASP A 89 7.33 5.18 1.11
CA ASP A 89 6.91 5.64 -0.21
C ASP A 89 7.75 5.03 -1.32
N LYS A 90 7.34 5.29 -2.56
CA LYS A 90 8.09 5.00 -3.77
C LYS A 90 8.39 6.30 -4.48
N VAL A 91 9.64 6.45 -4.91
CA VAL A 91 10.10 7.62 -5.68
C VAL A 91 10.22 7.23 -7.15
N HIS A 92 9.70 8.09 -8.00
CA HIS A 92 9.79 8.05 -9.46
C HIS A 92 10.70 9.19 -9.89
N LEU A 93 11.74 8.87 -10.67
CA LEU A 93 12.71 9.85 -11.16
C LEU A 93 12.62 9.92 -12.68
N THR A 94 12.53 11.14 -13.21
CA THR A 94 12.70 11.40 -14.65
C THR A 94 14.04 12.10 -14.84
N GLU A 95 14.85 11.62 -15.79
CA GLU A 95 16.13 12.22 -16.13
C GLU A 95 16.31 12.38 -17.65
N THR A 96 17.17 13.32 -18.05
CA THR A 96 17.66 13.38 -19.42
C THR A 96 18.65 12.24 -19.69
N CYS A 97 18.64 11.71 -20.92
CA CYS A 97 19.52 10.60 -21.31
C CYS A 97 20.17 10.75 -22.69
N ASP A 98 20.14 11.95 -23.29
CA ASP A 98 20.76 12.21 -24.60
C ASP A 98 22.27 11.95 -24.56
N ALA A 99 22.80 11.28 -25.59
CA ALA A 99 24.20 10.83 -25.62
C ALA A 99 25.23 11.97 -25.50
N ASP A 100 24.92 13.13 -26.09
CA ASP A 100 25.81 14.29 -26.15
C ASP A 100 25.57 15.33 -25.05
N ARG A 101 24.77 14.99 -24.02
CA ARG A 101 24.38 15.91 -22.94
C ARG A 101 24.58 15.26 -21.57
N PRO A 102 24.76 16.06 -20.50
CA PRO A 102 24.74 15.53 -19.15
C PRO A 102 23.37 14.94 -18.81
N ARG A 103 23.38 13.91 -17.96
CA ARG A 103 22.17 13.38 -17.34
C ARG A 103 21.75 14.27 -16.18
N LEU A 104 20.54 14.80 -16.25
CA LEU A 104 19.97 15.68 -15.26
C LEU A 104 18.60 15.15 -14.86
N ILE A 105 18.36 15.03 -13.55
CA ILE A 105 17.04 14.73 -13.03
C ILE A 105 16.16 15.95 -13.27
N THR A 106 15.10 15.79 -14.05
CA THR A 106 14.15 16.86 -14.42
C THR A 106 12.89 16.84 -13.58
N HIS A 107 12.54 15.68 -12.99
CA HIS A 107 11.35 15.54 -12.16
C HIS A 107 11.52 14.42 -11.12
N VAL A 108 10.91 14.64 -9.95
CA VAL A 108 10.84 13.69 -8.85
C VAL A 108 9.39 13.62 -8.38
N ALA A 109 8.80 12.44 -8.43
CA ALA A 109 7.46 12.16 -7.89
C ALA A 109 7.56 11.17 -6.73
N THR A 110 6.80 11.40 -5.66
CA THR A 110 6.68 10.46 -4.54
C THR A 110 5.24 9.96 -4.47
N THR A 111 5.06 8.64 -4.44
CA THR A 111 3.76 7.99 -4.31
C THR A 111 3.77 7.01 -3.15
N LEU A 112 2.60 6.63 -2.64
CA LEU A 112 2.52 5.54 -1.68
C LEU A 112 3.08 4.27 -2.32
N ALA A 113 3.93 3.55 -1.59
CA ALA A 113 4.68 2.44 -2.18
C ALA A 113 3.85 1.33 -2.88
N PRO A 114 2.61 1.01 -2.45
CA PRO A 114 1.75 0.05 -3.13
C PRO A 114 1.18 0.50 -4.49
N ILE A 115 1.23 1.80 -4.81
CA ILE A 115 0.72 2.31 -6.09
C ILE A 115 1.54 1.72 -7.23
N ALA A 116 0.88 1.24 -8.28
CA ALA A 116 1.57 0.65 -9.42
C ALA A 116 2.33 1.72 -10.21
N ASP A 117 3.46 1.36 -10.80
CA ASP A 117 4.34 2.32 -11.47
C ASP A 117 3.60 3.05 -12.62
N ARG A 118 2.81 2.31 -13.41
CA ARG A 118 1.92 2.84 -14.46
C ARG A 118 0.92 3.89 -13.97
N ASP A 119 0.41 3.78 -12.74
CA ASP A 119 -0.60 4.70 -12.21
C ASP A 119 0.01 6.08 -11.89
N ALA A 120 1.34 6.17 -11.75
CA ALA A 120 2.05 7.43 -11.53
C ALA A 120 2.32 8.20 -12.83
N LEU A 121 2.31 7.54 -13.99
CA LEU A 121 2.83 8.10 -15.24
C LEU A 121 2.06 9.34 -15.71
N GLY A 122 0.73 9.31 -15.62
CA GLY A 122 -0.11 10.43 -16.03
C GLY A 122 0.19 11.71 -15.25
N SER A 123 0.34 11.60 -13.92
CA SER A 123 0.72 12.73 -13.06
C SER A 123 2.14 13.23 -13.37
N ILE A 124 3.09 12.32 -13.64
CA ILE A 124 4.45 12.69 -14.04
C ILE A 124 4.44 13.52 -15.33
N HIS A 125 3.68 13.08 -16.36
CA HIS A 125 3.57 13.85 -17.61
C HIS A 125 2.86 15.20 -17.40
N ALA A 126 1.81 15.25 -16.58
CA ALA A 126 1.13 16.50 -16.26
C ALA A 126 2.08 17.50 -15.56
N ASP A 127 2.88 17.05 -14.60
CA ASP A 127 3.84 17.88 -13.89
C ASP A 127 4.97 18.36 -14.81
N LEU A 128 5.52 17.48 -15.65
CA LEU A 128 6.52 17.85 -16.65
C LEU A 128 5.96 18.90 -17.63
N ALA A 129 4.71 18.75 -18.06
CA ALA A 129 4.03 19.71 -18.94
C ALA A 129 3.89 21.08 -18.27
N ALA A 130 3.51 21.11 -16.99
CA ALA A 130 3.36 22.35 -16.23
C ALA A 130 4.69 23.14 -16.11
N HIS A 131 5.82 22.46 -16.26
CA HIS A 131 7.16 23.05 -16.16
C HIS A 131 7.85 23.20 -17.54
N ASP A 132 7.17 22.90 -18.65
CA ASP A 132 7.75 22.91 -19.99
C ASP A 132 8.96 21.96 -20.14
N LEU A 133 8.87 20.79 -19.50
CA LEU A 133 9.91 19.76 -19.43
C LEU A 133 9.47 18.41 -20.04
N LEU A 134 8.39 18.39 -20.82
CA LEU A 134 7.98 17.17 -21.52
C LEU A 134 9.07 16.72 -22.49
N PRO A 135 9.45 15.43 -22.49
CA PRO A 135 10.36 14.89 -23.48
C PRO A 135 9.60 14.52 -24.77
N ASP A 136 10.27 14.60 -25.93
CA ASP A 136 9.72 14.06 -27.18
C ASP A 136 9.50 12.53 -27.09
N THR A 137 10.42 11.85 -26.41
CA THR A 137 10.37 10.40 -26.14
C THR A 137 10.69 10.12 -24.68
N HIS A 138 9.79 9.44 -23.98
CA HIS A 138 10.01 9.02 -22.60
C HIS A 138 10.35 7.52 -22.56
N LEU A 139 11.60 7.21 -22.21
CA LEU A 139 12.07 5.84 -21.99
C LEU A 139 11.66 5.37 -20.59
N VAL A 140 10.92 4.27 -20.49
CA VAL A 140 10.40 3.75 -19.23
C VAL A 140 10.66 2.26 -19.04
N ASP A 141 10.61 1.79 -17.79
CA ASP A 141 10.66 0.36 -17.48
C ASP A 141 9.31 -0.32 -17.76
N ALA A 142 9.28 -1.67 -17.77
CA ALA A 142 8.08 -2.44 -18.06
C ALA A 142 6.90 -2.15 -17.10
N GLY A 143 7.17 -1.62 -15.90
CA GLY A 143 6.14 -1.30 -14.91
C GLY A 143 5.29 -0.08 -15.27
N TYR A 144 5.76 0.77 -16.18
CA TYR A 144 5.02 1.94 -16.71
C TYR A 144 4.39 1.67 -18.08
N VAL A 145 4.67 0.53 -18.70
CA VAL A 145 4.15 0.21 -20.03
C VAL A 145 2.76 -0.40 -19.91
N ASP A 146 1.78 0.28 -20.49
CA ASP A 146 0.39 -0.15 -20.61
C ASP A 146 -0.16 0.34 -21.96
N ALA A 147 -1.05 -0.43 -22.59
CA ALA A 147 -1.58 -0.11 -23.92
C ALA A 147 -2.31 1.24 -23.93
N ASP A 148 -3.09 1.53 -22.88
CA ASP A 148 -3.83 2.78 -22.78
C ASP A 148 -2.87 3.95 -22.55
N LEU A 149 -1.79 3.74 -21.80
CA LEU A 149 -0.77 4.77 -21.54
C LEU A 149 0.06 5.11 -22.77
N LEU A 150 0.35 4.15 -23.67
CA LEU A 150 1.03 4.44 -24.94
C LEU A 150 0.22 5.43 -25.79
N LEU A 151 -1.10 5.22 -25.86
CA LEU A 151 -2.01 6.09 -26.59
C LEU A 151 -2.21 7.44 -25.89
N ALA A 152 -2.47 7.41 -24.57
CA ALA A 152 -2.72 8.62 -23.78
C ALA A 152 -1.51 9.56 -23.76
N SER A 153 -0.28 9.03 -23.60
CA SER A 153 0.95 9.82 -23.62
C SER A 153 1.10 10.60 -24.92
N THR A 154 0.83 9.95 -26.06
CA THR A 154 0.91 10.59 -27.38
C THR A 154 -0.24 11.58 -27.57
N ARG A 155 -1.46 11.20 -27.22
CA ARG A 155 -2.68 11.99 -27.47
C ARG A 155 -2.75 13.25 -26.61
N ASP A 156 -2.43 13.13 -25.33
CA ASP A 156 -2.64 14.19 -24.34
C ASP A 156 -1.39 15.04 -24.12
N HIS A 157 -0.19 14.48 -24.36
CA HIS A 157 1.08 15.15 -24.06
C HIS A 157 2.06 15.21 -25.24
N ALA A 158 1.70 14.65 -26.41
CA ALA A 158 2.60 14.52 -27.57
C ALA A 158 3.92 13.78 -27.26
N VAL A 159 3.93 12.93 -26.22
CA VAL A 159 5.09 12.15 -25.80
C VAL A 159 5.05 10.76 -26.41
N THR A 160 6.12 10.37 -27.09
CA THR A 160 6.32 8.97 -27.49
C THR A 160 6.79 8.17 -26.27
N LEU A 161 5.93 7.29 -25.75
CA LEU A 161 6.30 6.40 -24.64
C LEU A 161 6.98 5.13 -25.19
N LEU A 162 8.18 4.82 -24.73
CA LEU A 162 8.94 3.65 -25.17
C LEU A 162 9.44 2.84 -23.96
N GLY A 163 9.13 1.55 -23.94
CA GLY A 163 9.60 0.64 -22.90
C GLY A 163 9.47 -0.82 -23.32
N PRO A 164 10.10 -1.76 -22.60
CA PRO A 164 9.95 -3.18 -22.85
C PRO A 164 8.50 -3.63 -22.58
N SER A 165 7.98 -4.54 -23.40
CA SER A 165 6.66 -5.12 -23.12
C SER A 165 6.68 -5.86 -21.78
N PRO A 166 5.60 -5.79 -20.98
CA PRO A 166 5.44 -6.66 -19.83
C PRO A 166 5.63 -8.13 -20.23
N GLN A 167 6.29 -8.92 -19.40
CA GLN A 167 6.39 -10.36 -19.66
C GLN A 167 5.05 -11.02 -19.31
N ASP A 168 4.53 -11.88 -20.20
CA ASP A 168 3.44 -12.79 -19.85
C ASP A 168 3.91 -13.65 -18.68
N THR A 169 3.22 -13.53 -17.54
CA THR A 169 3.51 -14.28 -16.31
C THR A 169 2.35 -15.24 -16.02
#